data_AF-A0A3M0WIZ5-F1
#
_entry.id   AF-A0A3M0WIZ5-F1
#
_cell.length_a   1.000
_cell.length_b   1.000
_cell.length_c   1.000
_cell.angle_alpha   90.00
_cell.angle_beta   90.00
_cell.angle_gamma   90.00
#
_symmetry.space_group_name_H-M   'P 1'
#
loop_
_entity.id
_entity.type
_entity.pdbx_description
1 polymer ?
#
loop_
_entity_poly.entity_id
_entity_poly.type
_entity_poly.pdbx_seq_one_letter_code
_entity_poly.pdbx_strand_id
1 'polypeptide(L)'
;YKIGTISTITDYNAPISSTGSLTINYLKNGTATSFTVDYTGKSLKNIMDTINSSGDLQASIINLGTSSNPNYQLVVSSKNTGTANAITGIDDTANPGNDTAGVFSELTTNTYETVAAQDAQITLNGINFTSSTNTFSNVITGITINVKYTGSSNIEITKDISKVQGYVESVLNSYNDLMDTIEKLTKQGQPLSGDTTFVRMASKFANLIINNLAQYGFIESGKNGINGRFSLNQTEFKNFMNRSDASIILQNFANSFDAYLNNYISTADNISGNYDKQISYINDRIDFISQRINKEIEIMKQQFIKLETYMAEMQSIQARIAGFSKNSGISTGQ
;
A
#
# COMPACT_ATOMS: atom_id res chain seq x y z
N TYR A 1 -29.35 25.63 11.19
CA TYR A 1 -29.88 26.89 11.71
C TYR A 1 -29.56 28.01 10.76
N LYS A 2 -30.59 28.76 10.36
CA LYS A 2 -30.41 30.08 9.73
C LYS A 2 -30.25 31.09 10.86
N ILE A 3 -29.23 31.93 10.77
CA ILE A 3 -28.97 33.02 11.73
C ILE A 3 -29.32 34.34 11.04
N GLY A 4 -30.39 34.97 11.50
CA GLY A 4 -30.83 36.27 11.04
C GLY A 4 -29.97 37.40 11.60
N THR A 5 -30.09 38.57 10.98
CA THR A 5 -29.41 39.80 11.38
C THR A 5 -30.43 40.89 11.66
N ILE A 6 -30.10 41.81 12.56
CA ILE A 6 -30.98 42.94 12.94
C ILE A 6 -31.09 43.95 11.79
N SER A 7 -29.96 44.18 11.11
CA SER A 7 -29.86 45.02 9.92
C SER A 7 -29.40 44.20 8.72
N THR A 8 -29.74 44.66 7.52
CA THR A 8 -29.31 44.02 6.27
C THR A 8 -27.79 44.14 6.11
N ILE A 9 -27.13 43.01 5.85
CA ILE A 9 -25.70 42.98 5.47
C ILE A 9 -25.61 42.89 3.96
N THR A 10 -25.13 43.96 3.31
CA THR A 10 -25.02 44.05 1.85
C THR A 10 -23.64 43.66 1.31
N ASP A 11 -22.61 43.60 2.16
CA ASP A 11 -21.27 43.11 1.82
C ASP A 11 -20.76 42.21 2.95
N TYR A 12 -20.63 40.91 2.68
CA TYR A 12 -20.18 39.93 3.67
C TYR A 12 -18.66 39.97 3.94
N ASN A 13 -17.90 40.78 3.19
CA ASN A 13 -16.47 41.04 3.43
C ASN A 13 -16.23 42.37 4.18
N ALA A 14 -17.24 43.24 4.28
CA ALA A 14 -17.12 44.48 5.02
C ALA A 14 -17.03 44.21 6.54
N PRO A 15 -16.16 44.92 7.28
CA PRO A 15 -16.12 44.84 8.73
C PRO A 15 -17.44 45.28 9.36
N ILE A 16 -17.90 44.51 10.34
CA ILE A 16 -19.03 44.86 11.20
C ILE A 16 -18.57 45.94 12.18
N SER A 17 -19.31 47.06 12.23
CA SER A 17 -19.03 48.20 13.10
C SER A 17 -19.53 48.02 14.53
N SER A 18 -20.57 47.20 14.73
CA SER A 18 -21.07 46.83 16.06
C SER A 18 -20.07 45.95 16.80
N THR A 19 -20.07 46.05 18.13
CA THR A 19 -19.26 45.21 19.02
C THR A 19 -20.13 44.12 19.65
N GLY A 20 -19.57 42.94 19.88
CA GLY A 20 -20.25 41.83 20.54
C GLY A 20 -19.79 40.47 20.04
N SER A 21 -20.43 39.41 20.52
CA SER A 21 -20.09 38.04 20.19
C SER A 21 -21.31 37.21 19.83
N LEU A 22 -21.17 36.39 18.79
CA LEU A 22 -22.12 35.34 18.44
C LEU A 22 -21.78 34.07 19.22
N THR A 23 -22.72 33.56 20.01
CA THR A 23 -22.59 32.29 20.72
C THR A 23 -23.53 31.24 20.11
N ILE A 24 -22.96 30.09 19.72
CA ILE A 24 -23.70 28.94 19.23
C ILE A 24 -23.70 27.89 20.34
N ASN A 25 -24.87 27.63 20.93
CA ASN A 25 -25.05 26.58 21.92
C ASN A 25 -25.42 25.29 21.21
N TYR A 26 -24.74 24.19 21.54
CA TYR A 26 -24.94 22.90 20.90
C TYR A 26 -24.59 21.75 21.84
N LEU A 27 -25.01 20.55 21.48
CA LEU A 27 -24.58 19.32 22.13
C LEU A 27 -23.37 18.75 21.38
N LYS A 28 -22.37 18.29 22.11
CA LYS A 28 -21.25 17.51 21.60
C LYS A 28 -21.34 16.13 22.21
N ASN A 29 -21.82 15.15 21.44
CA ASN A 29 -22.09 13.79 21.93
C ASN A 29 -22.94 13.79 23.21
N GLY A 30 -24.00 14.59 23.24
CA GLY A 30 -24.95 14.71 24.35
C GLY A 30 -24.51 15.66 25.47
N THR A 31 -23.29 16.20 25.41
CA THR A 31 -22.79 17.15 26.41
C THR A 31 -23.01 18.59 25.94
N ALA A 32 -23.67 19.42 26.76
CA ALA A 32 -23.87 20.83 26.45
C ALA A 32 -22.52 21.56 26.29
N THR A 33 -22.37 22.27 25.18
CA THR A 33 -21.17 23.00 24.76
C THR A 33 -21.58 24.32 24.10
N SER A 34 -20.69 25.30 24.09
CA SER A 34 -20.89 26.55 23.36
C SER A 34 -19.64 26.91 22.54
N PHE A 35 -19.86 27.57 21.42
CA PHE A 35 -18.81 28.15 20.59
C PHE A 35 -19.09 29.63 20.38
N THR A 36 -18.16 30.49 20.80
CA THR A 36 -18.35 31.94 20.79
C THR A 36 -17.36 32.60 19.83
N VAL A 37 -17.86 33.49 18.98
CA VAL A 37 -17.07 34.29 18.05
C VAL A 37 -17.33 35.77 18.29
N ASP A 38 -16.32 36.49 18.78
CA ASP A 38 -16.32 37.95 18.78
C ASP A 38 -16.35 38.44 17.32
N TYR A 39 -17.34 39.25 16.97
CA TYR A 39 -17.54 39.81 15.63
C TYR A 39 -17.05 41.25 15.50
N THR A 40 -16.50 41.85 16.56
CA THR A 40 -16.03 43.24 16.59
C THR A 40 -14.96 43.48 15.51
N GLY A 41 -15.25 44.36 14.56
CA GLY A 41 -14.35 44.67 13.45
C GLY A 41 -14.11 43.50 12.48
N LYS A 42 -14.89 42.41 12.57
CA LYS A 42 -14.81 41.26 11.67
C LYS A 42 -15.89 41.32 10.62
N SER A 43 -15.63 40.74 9.46
CA SER A 43 -16.65 40.52 8.43
C SER A 43 -17.46 39.24 8.70
N LEU A 44 -18.61 39.10 8.06
CA LEU A 44 -19.39 37.85 8.10
C LEU A 44 -18.58 36.66 7.56
N LYS A 45 -17.71 36.91 6.57
CA LYS A 45 -16.75 35.92 6.08
C LYS A 45 -15.80 35.46 7.18
N ASN A 46 -15.23 36.36 7.96
CA ASN A 46 -14.30 35.99 9.04
C ASN A 46 -15.01 35.18 10.12
N ILE A 47 -16.28 35.49 10.42
CA ILE A 47 -17.09 34.73 11.38
C ILE A 47 -17.32 33.31 10.86
N MET A 48 -17.73 33.17 9.59
CA MET A 48 -17.90 31.88 8.92
C MET A 48 -16.60 31.06 8.96
N ASP A 49 -15.47 31.65 8.57
CA ASP A 49 -14.16 30.98 8.56
C ASP A 49 -13.75 30.53 9.99
N THR A 50 -14.05 31.34 11.01
CA THR A 50 -13.80 31.02 12.42
C THR A 50 -14.64 29.82 12.88
N ILE A 51 -15.94 29.80 12.54
CA ILE A 51 -16.83 28.67 12.86
C ILE A 51 -16.37 27.40 12.14
N ASN A 52 -16.01 27.49 10.86
CA ASN A 52 -15.54 26.33 10.09
C ASN A 52 -14.22 25.73 10.63
N SER A 53 -13.44 26.53 11.34
CA SER A 53 -12.20 26.12 12.01
C SER A 53 -12.42 25.47 13.38
N SER A 54 -13.65 25.47 13.92
CA SER A 54 -13.98 24.93 15.26
C SER A 54 -13.90 23.41 15.40
N GLY A 55 -13.86 22.68 14.28
CA GLY A 55 -13.88 21.22 14.26
C GLY A 55 -15.29 20.60 14.35
N ASP A 56 -16.16 21.12 15.22
CA ASP A 56 -17.49 20.55 15.51
C ASP A 56 -18.63 21.14 14.67
N LEU A 57 -18.50 22.40 14.27
CA LEU A 57 -19.52 23.16 13.54
C LEU A 57 -19.04 23.49 12.13
N GLN A 58 -20.00 23.70 11.23
CA GLN A 58 -19.75 24.25 9.91
C GLN A 58 -20.73 25.40 9.63
N ALA A 59 -20.26 26.39 8.88
CA ALA A 59 -21.00 27.57 8.52
C ALA A 59 -20.87 27.88 7.02
N SER A 60 -21.94 28.42 6.46
CA SER A 60 -21.96 29.01 5.12
C SER A 60 -22.68 30.35 5.14
N ILE A 61 -22.46 31.16 4.11
CA ILE A 61 -23.16 32.43 3.92
C ILE A 61 -24.14 32.26 2.76
N ILE A 62 -25.38 32.68 2.98
CA ILE A 62 -26.42 32.70 1.96
C ILE A 62 -26.86 34.14 1.68
N ASN A 63 -27.18 34.44 0.42
CA ASN A 63 -27.81 35.71 0.06
C ASN A 63 -29.33 35.49 -0.05
N LEU A 64 -30.09 36.10 0.86
CA LEU A 64 -31.56 36.08 0.85
C LEU A 64 -32.15 37.25 0.06
N GLY A 65 -31.30 38.21 -0.34
CA GLY A 65 -31.68 39.35 -1.16
C GLY A 65 -31.56 39.08 -2.65
N THR A 66 -31.59 40.15 -3.43
CA THR A 66 -31.34 40.09 -4.88
C THR A 66 -29.90 40.47 -5.19
N SER A 67 -29.45 40.28 -6.44
CA SER A 67 -28.13 40.77 -6.86
C SER A 67 -27.97 42.28 -6.70
N SER A 68 -29.05 43.04 -6.82
CA SER A 68 -29.04 44.51 -6.71
C SER A 68 -29.28 45.02 -5.28
N ASN A 69 -29.84 44.19 -4.40
CA ASN A 69 -30.04 44.48 -2.99
C ASN A 69 -29.76 43.22 -2.16
N PRO A 70 -28.47 42.88 -1.96
CA PRO A 70 -28.08 41.66 -1.25
C PRO A 70 -28.43 41.74 0.24
N ASN A 71 -28.72 40.57 0.82
CA ASN A 71 -28.94 40.38 2.25
C ASN A 71 -28.26 39.09 2.68
N TYR A 72 -27.01 39.21 3.13
CA TYR A 72 -26.18 38.08 3.51
C TYR A 72 -26.45 37.63 4.95
N GLN A 73 -26.66 36.32 5.14
CA GLN A 73 -26.90 35.71 6.46
C GLN A 73 -26.10 34.42 6.62
N LEU A 74 -25.81 34.06 7.87
CA LEU A 74 -25.12 32.81 8.20
C LEU A 74 -26.10 31.65 8.26
N VAL A 75 -25.67 30.50 7.77
CA VAL A 75 -26.28 29.20 8.08
C VAL A 75 -25.24 28.37 8.79
N VAL A 76 -25.60 27.84 9.96
CA VAL A 76 -24.73 27.01 10.78
C VAL A 76 -25.37 25.64 10.97
N SER A 77 -24.56 24.59 10.87
CA SER A 77 -24.94 23.23 11.24
C SER A 77 -23.84 22.56 12.04
N SER A 78 -24.22 21.56 12.85
CA SER A 78 -23.25 20.59 13.36
C SER A 78 -22.65 19.79 12.22
N LYS A 79 -21.40 19.35 12.36
CA LYS A 79 -20.80 18.38 11.42
C LYS A 79 -21.24 16.95 11.68
N ASN A 80 -21.72 16.67 12.89
CA ASN A 80 -22.19 15.34 13.28
C ASN A 80 -23.72 15.31 13.29
N THR A 81 -24.29 14.18 12.88
CA THR A 81 -25.74 13.94 12.90
C THR A 81 -26.21 13.47 14.29
N GLY A 82 -27.53 13.33 14.46
CA GLY A 82 -28.13 12.82 15.68
C GLY A 82 -28.51 13.91 16.68
N THR A 83 -29.50 13.60 17.51
CA THR A 83 -30.04 14.50 18.54
C THR A 83 -28.97 14.92 19.54
N ALA A 84 -28.01 14.02 19.81
CA ALA A 84 -26.84 14.27 20.66
C ALA A 84 -25.87 15.31 20.11
N ASN A 85 -26.05 15.78 18.88
CA ASN A 85 -25.23 16.81 18.23
C ASN A 85 -26.05 18.03 17.77
N ALA A 86 -27.23 18.22 18.36
CA ALA A 86 -28.14 19.31 18.02
C ALA A 86 -27.55 20.69 18.40
N ILE A 87 -27.82 21.70 17.58
CA ILE A 87 -27.70 23.11 18.00
C ILE A 87 -28.95 23.44 18.81
N THR A 88 -28.76 23.98 20.01
CA THR A 88 -29.82 24.21 20.99
C THR A 88 -30.16 25.68 21.17
N GLY A 89 -29.32 26.61 20.69
CA GLY A 89 -29.58 28.04 20.77
C GLY A 89 -28.52 28.86 20.05
N ILE A 90 -28.90 30.10 19.72
CA ILE A 90 -28.05 31.11 19.10
C ILE A 90 -28.26 32.40 19.88
N ASP A 91 -27.18 32.94 20.44
CA ASP A 91 -27.23 34.16 21.24
C ASP A 91 -26.26 35.22 20.70
N ASP A 92 -26.61 36.49 20.85
CA ASP A 92 -25.73 37.64 20.61
C ASP A 92 -25.52 38.39 21.93
N THR A 93 -24.28 38.46 22.40
CA THR A 93 -23.97 39.05 23.71
C THR A 93 -24.27 40.55 23.80
N ALA A 94 -24.34 41.25 22.68
CA ALA A 94 -24.74 42.66 22.63
C ALA A 94 -26.27 42.83 22.66
N ASN A 95 -27.03 41.73 22.70
CA ASN A 95 -28.46 41.70 22.45
C ASN A 95 -29.27 40.72 23.33
N PRO A 96 -29.00 40.59 24.64
CA PRO A 96 -29.63 39.53 25.43
C PRO A 96 -31.15 39.74 25.54
N GLY A 97 -31.93 38.91 24.83
CA GLY A 97 -33.37 38.75 25.03
C GLY A 97 -34.30 39.86 24.50
N ASN A 98 -33.81 40.91 23.84
CA ASN A 98 -34.67 41.93 23.21
C ASN A 98 -33.99 42.62 22.01
N ASP A 99 -34.16 41.97 20.86
CA ASP A 99 -33.46 42.07 19.59
C ASP A 99 -33.29 43.46 18.93
N THR A 100 -32.62 44.39 19.61
CA THR A 100 -32.52 45.79 19.20
C THR A 100 -31.09 46.34 19.19
N ALA A 101 -30.12 45.57 19.69
CA ALA A 101 -28.71 45.92 19.72
C ALA A 101 -27.85 44.77 19.18
N GLY A 102 -26.59 45.01 18.77
CA GLY A 102 -25.73 43.97 18.20
C GLY A 102 -25.93 43.75 16.69
N VAL A 103 -25.72 42.51 16.23
CA VAL A 103 -25.73 42.16 14.80
C VAL A 103 -26.70 41.03 14.50
N PHE A 104 -26.66 39.99 15.32
CA PHE A 104 -27.41 38.76 15.11
C PHE A 104 -28.71 38.80 15.91
N SER A 105 -29.77 38.36 15.23
CA SER A 105 -31.11 38.38 15.76
C SER A 105 -31.39 37.13 16.58
N GLU A 106 -31.89 37.29 17.81
CA GLU A 106 -32.35 36.17 18.65
C GLU A 106 -33.84 35.85 18.42
N LEU A 107 -34.56 36.67 17.65
CA LEU A 107 -35.97 36.44 17.34
C LEU A 107 -36.14 35.20 16.47
N THR A 108 -37.05 34.32 16.88
CA THR A 108 -37.36 33.06 16.18
C THR A 108 -37.90 33.26 14.76
N THR A 109 -38.39 34.46 14.43
CA THR A 109 -38.79 34.84 13.06
C THR A 109 -37.59 35.05 12.13
N ASN A 110 -36.43 35.38 12.69
CA ASN A 110 -35.21 35.72 11.95
C ASN A 110 -34.15 34.62 12.09
N THR A 111 -34.01 34.03 13.27
CA THR A 111 -33.08 32.94 13.57
C THR A 111 -33.86 31.70 13.95
N TYR A 112 -33.77 30.65 13.12
CA TYR A 112 -34.55 29.44 13.33
C TYR A 112 -33.87 28.19 12.79
N GLU A 113 -34.30 27.05 13.33
CA GLU A 113 -33.90 25.74 12.88
C GLU A 113 -34.54 25.43 11.52
N THR A 114 -33.72 25.17 10.51
CA THR A 114 -34.18 24.82 9.16
C THR A 114 -34.32 23.31 8.97
N VAL A 115 -33.52 22.53 9.69
CA VAL A 115 -33.52 21.05 9.70
C VAL A 115 -33.20 20.61 11.12
N ALA A 116 -34.15 19.92 11.76
CA ALA A 116 -33.97 19.41 13.11
C ALA A 116 -32.99 18.24 13.15
N ALA A 117 -32.14 18.20 14.17
CA ALA A 117 -31.29 17.05 14.43
C ALA A 117 -32.15 15.83 14.79
N GLN A 118 -31.89 14.69 14.14
CA GLN A 118 -32.64 13.45 14.35
C GLN A 118 -31.68 12.27 14.38
N ASP A 119 -31.97 11.30 15.23
CA ASP A 119 -31.30 10.00 15.23
C ASP A 119 -31.94 9.11 14.15
N ALA A 120 -31.12 8.33 13.47
CA ALA A 120 -31.61 7.28 12.59
C ALA A 120 -32.31 6.20 13.41
N GLN A 121 -33.39 5.66 12.88
CA GLN A 121 -34.14 4.55 13.49
C GLN A 121 -34.35 3.45 12.47
N ILE A 122 -34.14 2.21 12.90
CA ILE A 122 -34.49 1.01 12.12
C ILE A 122 -35.27 0.03 12.98
N THR A 123 -36.12 -0.75 12.32
CA THR A 123 -36.77 -1.92 12.92
C THR A 123 -36.27 -3.16 12.19
N LEU A 124 -35.58 -4.05 12.90
CA LEU A 124 -35.09 -5.32 12.38
C LEU A 124 -35.81 -6.46 13.09
N ASN A 125 -36.58 -7.25 12.34
CA ASN A 125 -37.36 -8.38 12.88
C ASN A 125 -38.23 -8.01 14.10
N GLY A 126 -38.81 -6.80 14.09
CA GLY A 126 -39.66 -6.28 15.17
C GLY A 126 -38.92 -5.61 16.33
N ILE A 127 -37.59 -5.59 16.32
CA ILE A 127 -36.76 -4.93 17.35
C ILE A 127 -36.31 -3.57 16.83
N ASN A 128 -36.50 -2.53 17.64
CA ASN A 128 -36.12 -1.15 17.29
C ASN A 128 -34.68 -0.86 17.70
N PHE A 129 -33.94 -0.20 16.81
CA PHE A 129 -32.60 0.29 17.05
C PHE A 129 -32.53 1.77 16.68
N THR A 130 -31.75 2.53 17.45
CA THR A 130 -31.48 3.94 17.20
C THR A 130 -29.97 4.17 17.04
N SER A 131 -29.59 5.13 16.20
CA SER A 131 -28.20 5.51 15.98
C SER A 131 -28.14 7.02 15.74
N SER A 132 -27.12 7.69 16.28
CA SER A 132 -26.86 9.10 15.97
C SER A 132 -26.41 9.31 14.51
N THR A 133 -26.05 8.24 13.80
CA THR A 133 -25.65 8.26 12.40
C THR A 133 -26.53 7.36 11.55
N ASN A 134 -26.42 7.48 10.23
CA ASN A 134 -27.07 6.56 9.29
C ASN A 134 -26.36 5.19 9.19
N THR A 135 -25.41 4.91 10.10
CA THR A 135 -24.69 3.64 10.17
C THR A 135 -25.04 2.94 11.47
N PHE A 136 -25.42 1.67 11.36
CA PHE A 136 -25.74 0.76 12.44
C PHE A 136 -24.74 -0.39 12.41
N SER A 137 -23.71 -0.31 13.27
CA SER A 137 -22.72 -1.37 13.42
C SER A 137 -23.14 -2.34 14.51
N ASN A 138 -22.87 -3.64 14.30
CA ASN A 138 -23.08 -4.70 15.29
C ASN A 138 -24.53 -4.86 15.77
N VAL A 139 -25.53 -4.40 15.00
CA VAL A 139 -26.94 -4.75 15.24
C VAL A 139 -27.17 -6.26 15.03
N ILE A 140 -26.49 -6.82 14.03
CA ILE A 140 -26.23 -8.25 13.92
C ILE A 140 -24.70 -8.41 14.03
N THR A 141 -24.22 -9.39 14.79
CA THR A 141 -22.79 -9.64 14.98
C THR A 141 -22.05 -9.71 13.64
N GLY A 142 -21.05 -8.84 13.46
CA GLY A 142 -20.24 -8.80 12.23
C GLY A 142 -20.89 -8.09 11.05
N ILE A 143 -22.07 -7.49 11.21
CA ILE A 143 -22.79 -6.78 10.14
C ILE A 143 -22.86 -5.29 10.45
N THR A 144 -22.63 -4.48 9.42
CA THR A 144 -22.87 -3.04 9.44
C THR A 144 -23.94 -2.70 8.42
N ILE A 145 -25.00 -2.03 8.87
CA ILE A 145 -26.12 -1.60 8.04
C ILE A 145 -25.97 -0.09 7.81
N ASN A 146 -25.94 0.35 6.55
CA ASN A 146 -25.94 1.76 6.18
C ASN A 146 -27.31 2.12 5.58
N VAL A 147 -28.06 2.98 6.25
CA VAL A 147 -29.37 3.43 5.77
C VAL A 147 -29.22 4.66 4.88
N LYS A 148 -30.00 4.70 3.80
CA LYS A 148 -29.95 5.81 2.82
C LYS A 148 -31.27 6.58 2.76
N TYR A 149 -32.38 5.84 2.78
CA TYR A 149 -33.73 6.37 2.69
C TYR A 149 -34.64 5.60 3.63
N THR A 150 -35.73 6.23 4.04
CA THR A 150 -36.80 5.58 4.79
C THR A 150 -37.52 4.57 3.90
N GLY A 151 -37.86 3.40 4.45
CA GLY A 151 -38.59 2.37 3.73
C GLY A 151 -38.42 0.99 4.38
N SER A 152 -38.73 -0.04 3.62
CA SER A 152 -38.57 -1.44 4.05
C SER A 152 -37.74 -2.21 3.03
N SER A 153 -36.90 -3.11 3.52
CA SER A 153 -36.04 -3.96 2.69
C SER A 153 -35.79 -5.29 3.38
N ASN A 154 -35.63 -6.35 2.61
CA ASN A 154 -35.18 -7.64 3.13
C ASN A 154 -33.66 -7.72 3.02
N ILE A 155 -33.01 -8.19 4.09
CA ILE A 155 -31.58 -8.45 4.13
C ILE A 155 -31.39 -9.97 4.08
N GLU A 156 -30.78 -10.46 3.01
CA GLU A 156 -30.36 -11.86 2.90
C GLU A 156 -28.85 -11.94 3.10
N ILE A 157 -28.42 -12.79 4.02
CA ILE A 157 -27.00 -13.03 4.29
C ILE A 157 -26.65 -14.38 3.68
N THR A 158 -25.86 -14.35 2.61
CA THR A 158 -25.40 -15.55 1.92
C THR A 158 -23.90 -15.73 2.10
N LYS A 159 -23.46 -16.99 2.06
CA LYS A 159 -22.05 -17.32 2.11
C LYS A 159 -21.39 -16.96 0.78
N ASP A 160 -20.50 -15.97 0.79
CA ASP A 160 -19.65 -15.66 -0.36
C ASP A 160 -18.30 -16.39 -0.24
N ILE A 161 -18.07 -17.33 -1.16
CA ILE A 161 -16.83 -18.12 -1.22
C ILE A 161 -15.88 -17.66 -2.33
N SER A 162 -16.24 -16.62 -3.08
CA SER A 162 -15.51 -16.18 -4.28
C SER A 162 -14.05 -15.85 -3.99
N LYS A 163 -13.78 -15.13 -2.91
CA LYS A 163 -12.42 -14.79 -2.49
C LYS A 163 -11.59 -16.02 -2.12
N VAL A 164 -12.19 -16.95 -1.38
CA VAL A 164 -11.50 -18.18 -0.97
C VAL A 164 -11.19 -19.04 -2.18
N GLN A 165 -12.14 -19.17 -3.12
CA GLN A 165 -11.92 -19.84 -4.40
C GLN A 165 -10.75 -19.20 -5.16
N GLY A 166 -10.75 -17.88 -5.30
CA GLY A 166 -9.68 -17.15 -5.98
C GLY A 166 -8.30 -17.35 -5.35
N TYR A 167 -8.22 -17.45 -4.02
CA TYR A 167 -6.96 -17.76 -3.34
C TYR A 167 -6.45 -19.17 -3.63
N VAL A 168 -7.33 -20.18 -3.62
CA VAL A 168 -6.93 -21.55 -3.95
C VAL A 168 -6.48 -21.65 -5.41
N GLU A 169 -7.22 -21.03 -6.34
CA GLU A 169 -6.83 -20.96 -7.76
C GLU A 169 -5.45 -20.29 -7.92
N SER A 170 -5.20 -19.20 -7.21
CA SER A 170 -3.91 -18.50 -7.23
C SER A 170 -2.76 -19.38 -6.74
N VAL A 171 -2.95 -20.20 -5.71
CA VAL A 171 -1.94 -21.17 -5.23
C VAL A 171 -1.66 -22.23 -6.29
N LEU A 172 -2.70 -22.80 -6.92
CA LEU A 172 -2.53 -23.80 -7.98
C LEU A 172 -1.82 -23.22 -9.21
N ASN A 173 -2.18 -22.00 -9.62
CA ASN A 173 -1.52 -21.30 -10.73
C ASN A 173 -0.05 -21.00 -10.41
N SER A 174 0.24 -20.49 -9.21
CA SER A 174 1.62 -20.21 -8.78
C SER A 174 2.49 -21.48 -8.77
N TYR A 175 1.92 -22.61 -8.39
CA TYR A 175 2.60 -23.91 -8.49
C TYR A 175 2.85 -24.31 -9.96
N ASN A 176 1.88 -24.10 -10.86
CA ASN A 176 2.06 -24.39 -12.28
C ASN A 176 3.15 -23.50 -12.90
N ASP A 177 3.18 -22.21 -12.56
CA ASP A 177 4.21 -21.25 -13.00
C ASP A 177 5.61 -21.63 -12.48
N LEU A 178 5.70 -22.09 -11.23
CA LEU A 178 6.93 -22.64 -10.65
C LEU A 178 7.41 -23.84 -11.47
N MET A 179 6.51 -24.77 -11.78
CA MET A 179 6.85 -25.94 -12.58
C MET A 179 7.31 -25.57 -14.00
N ASP A 180 6.66 -24.59 -14.65
CA ASP A 180 7.08 -24.08 -15.96
C ASP A 180 8.49 -23.50 -15.90
N THR A 181 8.80 -22.77 -14.84
CA THR A 181 10.13 -22.19 -14.59
C THR A 181 11.18 -23.28 -14.41
N ILE A 182 10.89 -24.30 -13.59
CA ILE A 182 11.80 -25.43 -13.34
C ILE A 182 12.05 -26.20 -14.64
N GLU A 183 11.00 -26.55 -15.38
CA GLU A 183 11.13 -27.27 -16.65
C GLU A 183 11.94 -26.44 -17.67
N LYS A 184 11.76 -25.12 -17.71
CA LYS A 184 12.52 -24.23 -18.58
C LYS A 184 14.02 -24.22 -18.22
N LEU A 185 14.37 -24.21 -16.95
CA LEU A 185 15.76 -24.08 -16.49
C LEU A 185 16.52 -25.40 -16.39
N THR A 186 15.81 -26.54 -16.26
CA THR A 186 16.42 -27.88 -16.07
C THR A 186 16.52 -28.71 -17.35
N LYS A 187 15.95 -28.22 -18.47
CA LYS A 187 16.08 -28.84 -19.80
C LYS A 187 17.56 -29.03 -20.19
N GLN A 188 17.80 -29.99 -21.07
CA GLN A 188 19.13 -30.24 -21.61
C GLN A 188 19.73 -28.96 -22.21
N GLY A 189 20.96 -28.62 -21.81
CA GLY A 189 21.66 -27.43 -22.29
C GLY A 189 21.23 -26.11 -21.64
N GLN A 190 20.42 -26.15 -20.58
CA GLN A 190 20.04 -24.98 -19.79
C GLN A 190 20.91 -24.86 -18.52
N PRO A 191 20.95 -23.68 -17.86
CA PRO A 191 21.85 -23.42 -16.74
C PRO A 191 21.74 -24.41 -15.57
N LEU A 192 20.55 -24.97 -15.34
CA LEU A 192 20.30 -25.93 -14.25
C LEU A 192 20.07 -27.35 -14.78
N SER A 193 20.63 -27.68 -15.96
CA SER A 193 20.48 -29.02 -16.54
C SER A 193 21.06 -30.09 -15.61
N GLY A 194 20.23 -31.08 -15.26
CA GLY A 194 20.60 -32.14 -14.30
C GLY A 194 20.48 -31.75 -12.82
N ASP A 195 20.13 -30.51 -12.49
CA ASP A 195 19.84 -30.11 -11.11
C ASP A 195 18.48 -30.66 -10.69
N THR A 196 18.46 -31.44 -9.59
CA THR A 196 17.24 -32.07 -9.07
C THR A 196 16.66 -31.35 -7.85
N THR A 197 17.32 -30.29 -7.37
CA THR A 197 16.96 -29.62 -6.11
C THR A 197 15.58 -28.97 -6.21
N PHE A 198 15.38 -28.16 -7.23
CA PHE A 198 14.10 -27.49 -7.46
C PHE A 198 13.00 -28.46 -7.90
N VAL A 199 13.36 -29.55 -8.60
CA VAL A 199 12.42 -30.63 -8.96
C VAL A 199 11.87 -31.33 -7.71
N ARG A 200 12.74 -31.62 -6.72
CA ARG A 200 12.32 -32.18 -5.43
C ARG A 200 11.44 -31.22 -4.64
N MET A 201 11.75 -29.93 -4.66
CA MET A 201 10.94 -28.88 -4.03
C MET A 201 9.53 -28.85 -4.63
N ALA A 202 9.41 -28.77 -5.95
CA ALA A 202 8.10 -28.76 -6.60
C ALA A 202 7.32 -30.05 -6.34
N SER A 203 8.00 -31.21 -6.31
CA SER A 203 7.37 -32.48 -5.92
C SER A 203 6.78 -32.45 -4.49
N LYS A 204 7.41 -31.73 -3.56
CA LYS A 204 6.87 -31.58 -2.19
C LYS A 204 5.64 -30.68 -2.16
N PHE A 205 5.63 -29.56 -2.88
CA PHE A 205 4.42 -28.74 -3.03
C PHE A 205 3.30 -29.52 -3.71
N ALA A 206 3.62 -30.30 -4.75
CA ALA A 206 2.66 -31.16 -5.41
C ALA A 206 2.00 -32.15 -4.44
N ASN A 207 2.81 -32.79 -3.59
CA ASN A 207 2.29 -33.71 -2.57
C ASN A 207 1.41 -32.99 -1.54
N LEU A 208 1.73 -31.75 -1.13
CA LEU A 208 0.87 -30.98 -0.23
C LEU A 208 -0.47 -30.65 -0.88
N ILE A 209 -0.46 -30.27 -2.16
CA ILE A 209 -1.66 -30.02 -2.96
C ILE A 209 -2.50 -31.29 -3.03
N ILE A 210 -1.91 -32.41 -3.45
CA ILE A 210 -2.60 -33.69 -3.58
C ILE A 210 -3.16 -34.16 -2.24
N ASN A 211 -2.36 -34.22 -1.18
CA ASN A 211 -2.77 -34.78 0.10
C ASN A 211 -3.89 -33.99 0.78
N ASN A 212 -3.93 -32.66 0.58
CA ASN A 212 -4.92 -31.82 1.22
C ASN A 212 -6.17 -31.60 0.36
N LEU A 213 -6.03 -31.56 -0.97
CA LEU A 213 -7.11 -31.12 -1.85
C LEU A 213 -7.66 -32.24 -2.75
N ALA A 214 -6.85 -33.25 -3.13
CA ALA A 214 -7.30 -34.28 -4.07
C ALA A 214 -8.35 -35.21 -3.45
N GLN A 215 -8.24 -35.49 -2.13
CA GLN A 215 -9.21 -36.32 -1.41
C GLN A 215 -10.65 -35.77 -1.43
N TYR A 216 -10.79 -34.47 -1.69
CA TYR A 216 -12.08 -33.78 -1.78
C TYR A 216 -12.52 -33.49 -3.22
N GLY A 217 -11.79 -34.01 -4.22
CA GLY A 217 -12.11 -33.81 -5.63
C GLY A 217 -11.80 -32.40 -6.17
N PHE A 218 -11.08 -31.57 -5.42
CA PHE A 218 -10.81 -30.16 -5.82
C PHE A 218 -9.88 -30.02 -6.99
N ILE A 219 -9.07 -31.03 -7.26
CA ILE A 219 -8.03 -30.91 -8.26
C ILE A 219 -8.41 -31.76 -9.44
N GLU A 220 -8.54 -31.11 -10.58
CA GLU A 220 -8.41 -31.81 -11.85
C GLU A 220 -6.93 -31.92 -12.15
N SER A 221 -6.41 -33.16 -12.17
CA SER A 221 -5.18 -33.43 -12.91
C SER A 221 -5.59 -33.50 -14.38
N GLY A 222 -5.10 -32.58 -15.20
CA GLY A 222 -5.60 -32.36 -16.56
C GLY A 222 -5.78 -33.65 -17.37
N LYS A 223 -6.85 -33.68 -18.19
CA LYS A 223 -7.04 -34.65 -19.29
C LYS A 223 -5.70 -34.86 -19.98
N ASN A 224 -5.10 -36.04 -19.76
CA ASN A 224 -3.82 -36.55 -20.29
C ASN A 224 -2.67 -36.71 -19.29
N GLY A 225 -2.80 -36.45 -17.98
CA GLY A 225 -1.87 -37.01 -16.95
C GLY A 225 -0.36 -36.75 -17.15
N ILE A 226 0.02 -35.82 -18.03
CA ILE A 226 1.40 -35.55 -18.42
C ILE A 226 1.73 -34.16 -17.84
N ASN A 227 2.73 -34.13 -16.94
CA ASN A 227 3.43 -32.95 -16.38
C ASN A 227 2.98 -32.40 -15.01
N GLY A 228 2.19 -33.11 -14.21
CA GLY A 228 2.01 -32.74 -12.78
C GLY A 228 1.52 -31.31 -12.53
N ARG A 229 0.64 -30.79 -13.40
CA ARG A 229 -0.05 -29.49 -13.27
C ARG A 229 -1.43 -29.67 -12.64
N PHE A 230 -1.94 -28.63 -11.99
CA PHE A 230 -3.21 -28.67 -11.26
C PHE A 230 -4.15 -27.53 -11.65
N SER A 231 -5.45 -27.82 -11.74
CA SER A 231 -6.51 -26.81 -11.84
C SER A 231 -7.60 -27.08 -10.82
N LEU A 232 -8.30 -26.02 -10.40
CA LEU A 232 -9.39 -26.14 -9.45
C LEU A 232 -10.66 -26.67 -10.13
N ASN A 233 -11.21 -27.76 -9.62
CA ASN A 233 -12.59 -28.17 -9.87
C ASN A 233 -13.52 -27.25 -9.08
N GLN A 234 -14.02 -26.19 -9.72
CA GLN A 234 -14.84 -25.17 -9.07
C GLN A 234 -16.15 -25.74 -8.53
N THR A 235 -16.74 -26.74 -9.19
CA THR A 235 -17.98 -27.38 -8.75
C THR A 235 -17.78 -28.15 -7.45
N GLU A 236 -16.77 -29.01 -7.39
CA GLU A 236 -16.47 -29.78 -6.18
C GLU A 236 -15.99 -28.87 -5.04
N PHE A 237 -15.21 -27.83 -5.35
CA PHE A 237 -14.83 -26.83 -4.36
C PHE A 237 -16.05 -26.12 -3.76
N LYS A 238 -17.01 -25.69 -4.58
CA LYS A 238 -18.25 -25.05 -4.11
C LYS A 238 -19.08 -26.01 -3.25
N ASN A 239 -19.20 -27.28 -3.66
CA ASN A 239 -19.90 -28.30 -2.88
C ASN A 239 -19.23 -28.52 -1.52
N PHE A 240 -17.90 -28.60 -1.49
CA PHE A 240 -17.13 -28.76 -0.27
C PHE A 240 -17.26 -27.58 0.69
N MET A 241 -17.31 -26.35 0.17
CA MET A 241 -17.48 -25.17 1.01
C MET A 241 -18.81 -25.17 1.78
N ASN A 242 -19.78 -26.03 1.46
CA ASN A 242 -20.99 -26.19 2.26
C ASN A 242 -20.77 -27.00 3.55
N ARG A 243 -19.61 -27.65 3.72
CA ARG A 243 -19.26 -28.37 4.96
C ARG A 243 -18.93 -27.40 6.10
N SER A 244 -19.20 -27.83 7.33
CA SER A 244 -18.90 -27.07 8.55
C SER A 244 -17.40 -26.97 8.84
N ASP A 245 -16.61 -27.97 8.44
CA ASP A 245 -15.16 -28.05 8.65
C ASP A 245 -14.32 -27.47 7.50
N ALA A 246 -14.95 -27.01 6.42
CA ALA A 246 -14.26 -26.53 5.22
C ALA A 246 -13.23 -25.44 5.52
N SER A 247 -13.57 -24.48 6.39
CA SER A 247 -12.66 -23.40 6.78
C SER A 247 -11.43 -23.92 7.53
N ILE A 248 -11.60 -24.93 8.40
CA ILE A 248 -10.52 -25.51 9.19
C ILE A 248 -9.57 -26.29 8.26
N ILE A 249 -10.13 -27.06 7.33
CA ILE A 249 -9.35 -27.82 6.35
C ILE A 249 -8.52 -26.87 5.46
N LEU A 250 -9.13 -25.81 4.91
CA LEU A 250 -8.41 -24.84 4.09
C LEU A 250 -7.35 -24.06 4.89
N GLN A 251 -7.63 -23.77 6.17
CA GLN A 251 -6.62 -23.16 7.04
C GLN A 251 -5.44 -24.09 7.30
N ASN A 252 -5.69 -25.38 7.55
CA ASN A 252 -4.64 -26.38 7.72
C ASN A 252 -3.80 -26.57 6.46
N PHE A 253 -4.45 -26.53 5.29
CA PHE A 253 -3.77 -26.50 4.00
C PHE A 253 -2.85 -25.27 3.86
N ALA A 254 -3.36 -24.07 4.15
CA ALA A 254 -2.59 -22.83 4.10
C ALA A 254 -1.40 -22.87 5.06
N ASN A 255 -1.61 -23.30 6.31
CA ASN A 255 -0.55 -23.42 7.32
C ASN A 255 0.53 -24.43 6.90
N SER A 256 0.12 -25.55 6.30
CA SER A 256 1.06 -26.53 5.76
C SER A 256 1.89 -25.91 4.65
N PHE A 257 1.25 -25.21 3.71
CA PHE A 257 1.94 -24.51 2.63
C PHE A 257 2.96 -23.49 3.14
N ASP A 258 2.56 -22.64 4.09
CA ASP A 258 3.43 -21.61 4.68
C ASP A 258 4.67 -22.21 5.38
N ALA A 259 4.48 -23.27 6.17
CA ALA A 259 5.57 -23.96 6.86
C ALA A 259 6.61 -24.54 5.88
N TYR A 260 6.19 -25.06 4.73
CA TYR A 260 7.12 -25.56 3.73
C TYR A 260 7.73 -24.45 2.88
N LEU A 261 6.97 -23.40 2.55
CA LEU A 261 7.45 -22.26 1.76
C LEU A 261 8.68 -21.61 2.39
N ASN A 262 8.63 -21.30 3.68
CA ASN A 262 9.72 -20.62 4.39
C ASN A 262 11.04 -21.41 4.40
N ASN A 263 10.95 -22.73 4.53
CA ASN A 263 12.12 -23.62 4.47
C ASN A 263 12.76 -23.64 3.07
N TYR A 264 11.95 -23.58 2.02
CA TYR A 264 12.43 -23.59 0.64
C TYR A 264 13.01 -22.26 0.18
N ILE A 265 12.42 -21.14 0.59
CA ILE A 265 13.00 -19.81 0.36
C ILE A 265 14.41 -19.76 0.97
N SER A 266 14.53 -20.18 2.23
CA SER A 266 15.83 -20.26 2.91
C SER A 266 16.82 -21.20 2.18
N THR A 267 16.34 -22.32 1.65
CA THR A 267 17.18 -23.26 0.88
C THR A 267 17.66 -22.63 -0.44
N ALA A 268 16.78 -21.94 -1.16
CA ALA A 268 17.11 -21.24 -2.39
C ALA A 268 18.14 -20.14 -2.16
N ASP A 269 17.98 -19.33 -1.10
CA ASP A 269 18.93 -18.29 -0.71
C ASP A 269 20.31 -18.87 -0.39
N ASN A 270 20.35 -20.00 0.33
CA ASN A 270 21.61 -20.70 0.63
C ASN A 270 22.29 -21.23 -0.64
N ILE A 271 21.53 -21.77 -1.59
CA ILE A 271 22.07 -22.23 -2.88
C ILE A 271 22.64 -21.05 -3.65
N SER A 272 21.92 -19.93 -3.74
CA SER A 272 22.40 -18.72 -4.39
C SER A 272 23.70 -18.22 -3.76
N GLY A 273 23.73 -18.10 -2.43
CA GLY A 273 24.93 -17.68 -1.70
C GLY A 273 26.12 -18.63 -1.86
N ASN A 274 25.89 -19.93 -2.08
CA ASN A 274 26.95 -20.88 -2.39
C ASN A 274 27.52 -20.66 -3.81
N TYR A 275 26.66 -20.38 -4.79
CA TYR A 275 27.13 -20.01 -6.14
C TYR A 275 27.90 -18.70 -6.14
N ASP A 276 27.46 -17.68 -5.39
CA ASP A 276 28.18 -16.41 -5.26
C ASP A 276 29.60 -16.61 -4.68
N LYS A 277 29.73 -17.48 -3.68
CA LYS A 277 31.03 -17.86 -3.11
C LYS A 277 31.93 -18.59 -4.11
N GLN A 278 31.36 -19.49 -4.91
CA GLN A 278 32.12 -20.19 -5.96
C GLN A 278 32.61 -19.22 -7.03
N ILE A 279 31.77 -18.27 -7.45
CA ILE A 279 32.13 -17.21 -8.40
C ILE A 279 33.29 -16.37 -7.84
N SER A 280 33.20 -15.93 -6.58
CA SER A 280 34.29 -15.18 -5.92
C SER A 280 35.60 -15.98 -5.92
N TYR A 281 35.57 -17.24 -5.50
CA TYR A 281 36.77 -18.08 -5.48
C TYR A 281 37.40 -18.27 -6.86
N ILE A 282 36.57 -18.43 -7.91
CA ILE A 282 37.05 -18.56 -9.28
C ILE A 282 37.69 -17.25 -9.75
N ASN A 283 37.07 -16.09 -9.46
CA ASN A 283 37.63 -14.79 -9.80
C ASN A 283 38.98 -14.55 -9.11
N ASP A 284 39.08 -14.84 -7.81
CA ASP A 284 40.34 -14.71 -7.07
C ASP A 284 41.44 -15.58 -7.68
N ARG A 285 41.09 -16.80 -8.12
CA ARG A 285 42.01 -17.71 -8.78
C ARG A 285 42.43 -17.21 -10.17
N ILE A 286 41.50 -16.63 -10.93
CA ILE A 286 41.79 -15.99 -12.22
C ILE A 286 42.78 -14.84 -12.03
N ASP A 287 42.55 -13.97 -11.04
CA ASP A 287 43.43 -12.84 -10.73
C ASP A 287 44.83 -13.31 -10.32
N PHE A 288 44.91 -14.31 -9.44
CA PHE A 288 46.18 -14.89 -9.03
C PHE A 288 46.97 -15.48 -10.20
N ILE A 289 46.31 -16.24 -11.08
CA ILE A 289 46.95 -16.81 -12.27
C ILE A 289 47.39 -15.71 -13.22
N SER A 290 46.56 -14.69 -13.44
CA SER A 290 46.88 -13.55 -14.31
C SER A 290 48.12 -12.79 -13.82
N GLN A 291 48.22 -12.55 -12.51
CA GLN A 291 49.42 -11.93 -11.92
C GLN A 291 50.67 -12.79 -12.10
N ARG A 292 50.56 -14.11 -11.94
CA ARG A 292 51.68 -15.05 -12.17
C ARG A 292 52.15 -15.02 -13.63
N ILE A 293 51.22 -15.09 -14.58
CA ILE A 293 51.52 -15.02 -16.02
C ILE A 293 52.23 -13.70 -16.34
N ASN A 294 51.73 -12.57 -15.84
CA ASN A 294 52.36 -11.27 -16.07
C ASN A 294 53.79 -11.22 -15.51
N LYS A 295 54.01 -11.75 -14.30
CA LYS A 295 55.36 -11.82 -13.71
C LYS A 295 56.30 -12.71 -14.51
N GLU A 296 55.82 -13.83 -15.03
CA GLU A 296 56.62 -14.75 -15.85
C GLU A 296 56.99 -14.12 -17.20
N ILE A 297 56.07 -13.38 -17.83
CA ILE A 297 56.33 -12.57 -19.03
C ILE A 297 57.43 -11.53 -18.74
N GLU A 298 57.37 -10.81 -17.63
CA GLU A 298 58.41 -9.83 -17.28
C GLU A 298 59.78 -10.49 -17.04
N ILE A 299 59.82 -11.66 -16.39
CA ILE A 299 61.07 -12.43 -16.22
C ILE A 299 61.63 -12.86 -17.58
N MET A 300 60.78 -13.38 -18.48
CA MET A 300 61.19 -13.80 -19.82
C MET A 300 61.73 -12.61 -20.63
N LYS A 301 61.09 -11.43 -20.57
CA LYS A 301 61.61 -10.20 -21.19
C LYS A 301 63.01 -9.84 -20.68
N GLN A 302 63.23 -9.92 -19.36
CA GLN A 302 64.54 -9.64 -18.77
C GLN A 302 65.61 -10.66 -19.19
N GLN A 303 65.25 -11.94 -19.29
CA GLN A 303 66.14 -12.98 -19.79
C GLN A 303 66.51 -12.75 -21.25
N PHE A 304 65.54 -12.36 -22.08
CA PHE A 304 65.75 -12.05 -23.50
C PHE A 304 66.71 -10.87 -23.67
N ILE A 305 66.51 -9.77 -22.95
CA ILE A 305 67.42 -8.60 -22.98
C ILE A 305 68.86 -9.00 -22.60
N LYS A 306 69.04 -9.82 -21.55
CA LYS A 306 70.38 -10.31 -21.18
C LYS A 306 71.03 -11.15 -22.28
N LEU A 307 70.24 -11.98 -22.96
CA LEU A 307 70.71 -12.81 -24.07
C LEU A 307 71.15 -11.93 -25.25
N GLU A 308 70.39 -10.89 -25.58
CA GLU A 308 70.79 -9.90 -26.58
C GLU A 308 72.10 -9.20 -26.21
N THR A 309 72.28 -8.80 -24.94
CA THR A 309 73.53 -8.21 -24.46
C THR A 309 74.71 -9.17 -24.61
N TYR A 310 74.56 -10.45 -24.21
CA TYR A 310 75.61 -11.44 -24.39
C TYR A 310 75.93 -11.70 -25.87
N MET A 311 74.92 -11.70 -26.73
CA MET A 311 75.13 -11.82 -28.18
C MET A 311 75.90 -10.63 -28.74
N ALA A 312 75.56 -9.41 -28.32
CA ALA A 312 76.28 -8.19 -28.72
C ALA A 312 77.74 -8.21 -28.21
N GLU A 313 77.96 -8.64 -26.97
CA GLU A 313 79.31 -8.82 -26.42
C GLU A 313 80.12 -9.86 -27.21
N MET A 314 79.53 -11.03 -27.51
CA MET A 314 80.17 -12.06 -28.34
C MET A 314 80.51 -11.55 -29.74
N GLN A 315 79.59 -10.81 -30.39
CA GLN A 315 79.87 -10.20 -31.69
C GLN A 315 81.00 -9.17 -31.59
N SER A 316 81.05 -8.36 -30.52
CA SER A 316 82.16 -7.43 -30.28
C SER A 316 83.50 -8.16 -30.10
N ILE A 317 83.49 -9.29 -29.39
CA ILE A 317 84.68 -10.14 -29.19
C ILE A 317 85.10 -10.76 -30.51
N GLN A 318 84.18 -11.31 -31.30
CA GLN A 318 84.47 -11.84 -32.63
C GLN A 318 85.07 -10.76 -33.54
N ALA A 319 84.52 -9.54 -33.52
CA ALA A 319 85.06 -8.42 -34.28
C ALA A 319 86.48 -8.03 -33.79
N ARG A 320 86.72 -8.02 -32.47
CA ARG A 320 88.06 -7.78 -31.90
C ARG A 320 89.06 -8.88 -32.26
N ILE A 321 88.67 -10.15 -32.22
CA ILE A 321 89.51 -11.29 -32.62
C ILE A 321 89.83 -11.22 -34.11
N ALA A 322 88.84 -10.93 -34.97
CA ALA A 322 89.05 -10.76 -36.40
C ALA A 322 89.97 -9.55 -36.71
N GLY A 323 89.86 -8.47 -35.92
CA GLY A 323 90.80 -7.34 -36.00
C GLY A 323 92.21 -7.71 -35.55
N PHE A 324 92.34 -8.53 -34.50
CA PHE A 324 93.64 -8.99 -34.02
C PHE A 324 94.32 -9.94 -35.01
N SER A 325 93.58 -10.87 -35.64
CA SER A 325 94.13 -11.79 -36.65
C SER A 325 94.58 -11.07 -37.94
N LYS A 326 93.92 -9.95 -38.30
CA LYS A 326 94.41 -9.07 -39.37
C LYS A 326 95.71 -8.34 -39.00
N ASN A 327 95.92 -7.99 -37.74
CA ASN A 327 97.15 -7.33 -37.28
C ASN A 327 98.30 -8.30 -37.00
N SER A 328 98.04 -9.56 -36.63
CA SER A 328 99.08 -10.58 -36.42
C SER A 328 99.53 -11.29 -37.71
N GLY A 329 98.93 -10.96 -38.85
CA GLY A 329 99.35 -11.39 -40.20
C GLY A 329 100.46 -10.55 -40.86
N ILE A 330 101.11 -9.63 -40.13
CA ILE A 330 102.27 -8.87 -40.61
C ILE A 330 103.48 -9.16 -39.72
N SER A 331 104.19 -10.26 -39.98
CA SER A 331 105.63 -10.40 -39.73
C SER A 331 106.16 -11.71 -40.35
N THR A 332 106.04 -11.84 -41.66
CA THR A 332 107.01 -12.61 -42.46
C THR A 332 107.24 -11.88 -43.78
N GLY A 333 108.38 -11.19 -43.87
CA GLY A 333 108.90 -10.69 -45.14
C GLY A 333 109.45 -9.26 -45.14
N GLN A 334 110.47 -8.97 -44.33
CA GLN A 334 111.87 -8.80 -44.78
C GLN A 334 112.79 -8.62 -43.57
#